data_AF-A0A9W4W539-F1
#
_entry.id   AF-A0A9W4W539-F1
#
_cell.length_a   1.000
_cell.length_b   1.000
_cell.length_c   1.000
_cell.angle_alpha   90.00
_cell.angle_beta   90.00
_cell.angle_gamma   90.00
#
_symmetry.space_group_name_H-M   'P 1'
#
loop_
_entity.id
_entity.type
_entity.pdbx_description
1 polymer ?
#
loop_
_entity_poly.entity_id
_entity_poly.type
_entity_poly.pdbx_seq_one_letter_code
_entity_poly.pdbx_strand_id
1 'polypeptide(L)' 'MTLADAAEKIEAWLRYYNEDRPHGAIGNKPPVLLQNPGRTPSLPP' A
#
# COMPACT_ATOMS: atom_id res chain seq x y z
N MET A 1 -16.76 8.68 16.31
CA MET A 1 -16.09 8.23 15.09
C MET A 1 -16.79 8.89 13.92
N THR A 2 -16.15 9.89 13.33
CA THR A 2 -16.65 10.64 12.16
C THR A 2 -16.19 10.00 10.86
N LEU A 3 -16.72 10.45 9.71
CA LEU A 3 -16.21 10.04 8.39
C LEU A 3 -14.76 10.49 8.18
N ALA A 4 -14.37 11.66 8.72
CA ALA A 4 -13.00 12.14 8.67
C ALA A 4 -12.06 11.21 9.46
N ASP A 5 -12.46 10.80 10.67
CA ASP A 5 -11.67 9.86 11.49
C ASP A 5 -11.51 8.50 10.77
N ALA A 6 -12.53 8.06 10.04
CA ALA A 6 -12.50 6.81 9.28
C ALA A 6 -11.53 6.92 8.09
N ALA A 7 -11.57 8.03 7.35
CA ALA A 7 -10.66 8.29 6.24
C ALA A 7 -9.19 8.31 6.71
N GLU A 8 -8.89 9.04 7.79
CA GLU A 8 -7.54 9.12 8.35
C GLU A 8 -7.01 7.73 8.75
N LYS A 9 -7.85 6.92 9.39
CA LYS A 9 -7.46 5.55 9.79
C LYS A 9 -7.21 4.64 8.59
N ILE A 10 -8.00 4.76 7.53
CA ILE A 10 -7.80 3.98 6.30
C ILE A 10 -6.50 4.40 5.61
N GLU A 11 -6.23 5.70 5.49
CA GLU A 11 -4.98 6.19 4.90
C GLU A 11 -3.75 5.76 5.71
N ALA A 12 -3.82 5.88 7.04
CA ALA A 12 -2.74 5.42 7.91
C ALA A 12 -2.49 3.91 7.76
N TRP A 13 -3.54 3.11 7.66
CA TRP A 13 -3.44 1.67 7.44
C TRP A 13 -2.86 1.33 6.07
N LEU A 14 -3.33 1.98 5.00
CA LEU A 14 -2.84 1.78 3.64
C LEU A 14 -1.35 2.10 3.53
N ARG A 15 -0.92 3.21 4.12
CA ARG A 15 0.49 3.61 4.14
C ARG A 15 1.33 2.57 4.88
N TYR A 16 0.97 2.24 6.12
CA TYR A 16 1.72 1.24 6.90
C TYR A 16 1.80 -0.11 6.18
N TYR A 17 0.69 -0.59 5.62
CA TYR A 17 0.65 -1.89 4.94
C TYR A 17 1.58 -1.92 3.71
N ASN A 18 1.59 -0.86 2.92
CA ASN A 18 2.33 -0.82 1.66
C ASN A 18 3.80 -0.41 1.83
N GLU A 19 4.10 0.48 2.77
CA GLU A 19 5.41 1.11 2.92
C GLU A 19 6.27 0.46 4.00
N ASP A 20 5.67 0.01 5.11
CA ASP A 20 6.44 -0.39 6.30
C ASP A 20 6.28 -1.87 6.66
N ARG A 21 5.09 -2.45 6.47
CA ARG A 21 4.77 -3.78 6.98
C ARG A 21 5.54 -4.87 6.22
N PRO A 22 6.39 -5.66 6.89
CA PRO A 22 7.08 -6.76 6.23
C PRO A 22 6.13 -7.94 5.98
N HIS A 23 6.25 -8.53 4.80
CA HIS A 23 5.40 -9.64 4.38
C HIS A 23 6.27 -10.88 4.07
N GLY A 24 6.06 -11.96 4.83
CA GLY A 24 6.83 -13.20 4.67
C GLY A 24 6.75 -13.81 3.27
N ALA A 25 5.58 -13.71 2.62
CA ALA A 25 5.35 -14.20 1.26
C ALA A 25 6.24 -13.54 0.19
N ILE A 26 6.82 -12.36 0.48
CA ILE A 26 7.67 -11.60 -0.44
C ILE A 26 9.08 -11.37 0.12
N GLY A 27 9.56 -12.31 0.92
CA GLY A 27 10.91 -12.26 1.48
C GLY A 27 11.06 -11.25 2.62
N ASN A 28 10.00 -11.07 3.42
CA ASN A 28 9.97 -10.19 4.59
C ASN A 28 10.23 -8.71 4.26
N LYS A 29 9.72 -8.28 3.10
CA LYS A 29 9.83 -6.89 2.60
C LYS A 29 8.46 -6.22 2.59
N PRO A 30 8.39 -4.88 2.63
CA PRO A 30 7.16 -4.16 2.36
C PRO A 30 6.78 -4.20 0.87
N PRO A 31 5.48 -4.17 0.52
CA PRO A 31 4.99 -4.25 -0.86
C PRO A 31 5.58 -3.21 -1.81
N VAL A 32 5.85 -1.98 -1.34
CA VAL A 32 6.41 -0.90 -2.16
C VAL A 32 7.71 -1.27 -2.85
N LEU A 33 8.54 -2.13 -2.24
CA LEU A 33 9.81 -2.57 -2.83
C LEU A 33 9.65 -3.50 -4.05
N LEU A 34 8.43 -3.96 -4.33
CA LEU A 34 8.11 -4.77 -5.51
C LEU A 34 7.53 -3.95 -6.66
N GLN A 35 7.21 -2.68 -6.43
CA GLN A 35 6.68 -1.83 -7.50
C GLN A 35 7.76 -1.61 -8.56
N ASN A 36 7.45 -1.98 -9.80
CA ASN A 36 8.33 -1.72 -10.93
C ASN A 36 8.03 -0.32 -11.48
N PRO A 37 8.90 0.69 -11.30
CA PRO A 37 8.63 2.07 -11.69
C PRO A 37 8.47 2.23 -13.22
N GLY A 38 8.90 1.24 -14.02
CA GLY A 38 8.79 1.27 -15.47
C GLY A 38 7.50 0.67 -16.05
N ARG A 39 6.61 0.07 -15.22
CA ARG A 39 5.34 -0.49 -15.70
C ARG A 39 4.23 0.52 -15.47
N THR A 40 3.89 1.29 -16.50
CA THR A 40 2.64 2.05 -16.53
C THR A 40 1.48 1.06 -16.30
N PRO A 41 0.57 1.33 -15.34
CA PRO A 41 -0.65 0.55 -15.23
C PRO A 41 -1.34 0.53 -16.60
N SER A 42 -1.69 -0.66 -17.08
CA SER A 42 -2.51 -0.78 -18.28
C SER A 42 -3.77 0.06 -18.10
N LEU A 43 -4.08 0.92 -19.08
CA LEU A 43 -5.29 1.72 -19.07
C LEU A 43 -6.50 0.79 -18.89
N PRO A 44 -7.47 1.15 -18.04
CA PRO A 44 -8.72 0.41 -17.96
C PRO A 44 -9.41 0.42 -19.34
N PRO A 45 -10.18 -0.63 -19.68
CA PRO A 45 -10.99 -0.65 -20.91
C PRO A 45 -12.02 0.48 -20.94
#